data_AF-A0A1H2T7Q6-F1
#
_entry.id   AF-A0A1H2T7Q6-F1
#
_cell.length_a   1.000
_cell.length_b   1.000
_cell.length_c   1.000
_cell.angle_alpha   90.00
_cell.angle_beta   90.00
_cell.angle_gamma   90.00
#
_symmetry.space_group_name_H-M   'P 1'
#
loop_
_entity.id
_entity.type
_entity.pdbx_description
1 polymer ?
#
loop_
_entity_poly.entity_id
_entity_poly.type
_entity_poly.pdbx_seq_one_letter_code
_entity_poly.pdbx_strand_id
1 'polypeptide(L)'
;MKHSILIILLFFSSMAKATEMLSVNVPDTLAERVKACTICHGAEDKYSRDAYYPRIAGKLEGYLFNQLRHFRDGRRYYQPMAILLENMSDEYLQEIARYFASLNLPYPPPESITLQPSEANLAEKLVYSGDLKRNIPACSACHGEDLMGTAPFVPGLLGLHSTYLIAQLGGWHSGGLIRGKITNCMADIAKELTYEEINAVAKWLATQPVSGKPANQLPPEMAQRCVSIVSENGEAR
;
A
#
# COMPACT_ATOMS: atom_id res chain seq x y z
N MET A 1 7.87 -49.90 75.88
CA MET A 1 8.79 -49.99 74.72
C MET A 1 8.34 -48.94 73.70
N LYS A 2 9.02 -47.78 73.67
CA LYS A 2 8.71 -46.67 72.74
C LYS A 2 9.79 -46.69 71.65
N HIS A 3 9.40 -46.89 70.39
CA HIS A 3 10.31 -46.79 69.25
C HIS A 3 10.14 -45.40 68.63
N SER A 4 11.14 -44.53 68.77
CA SER A 4 11.22 -43.25 68.07
C SER A 4 12.10 -43.46 66.84
N ILE A 5 11.47 -43.41 65.66
CA ILE A 5 12.15 -43.45 64.36
C ILE A 5 12.54 -42.01 64.01
N LEU A 6 13.85 -41.76 63.86
CA LEU A 6 14.41 -40.48 63.43
C LEU A 6 14.57 -40.51 61.90
N ILE A 7 13.68 -39.81 61.18
CA ILE A 7 13.78 -39.65 59.71
C ILE A 7 14.71 -38.47 59.42
N ILE A 8 15.89 -38.75 58.86
CA ILE A 8 16.82 -37.74 58.35
C ILE A 8 16.40 -37.40 56.91
N LEU A 9 15.84 -36.21 56.71
CA LEU A 9 15.53 -35.64 55.39
C LEU A 9 16.81 -35.01 54.81
N LEU A 10 17.44 -35.71 53.87
CA LEU A 10 18.52 -35.16 53.04
C LEU A 10 17.93 -34.21 51.98
N PHE A 11 18.09 -32.90 52.19
CA PHE A 11 17.81 -31.88 51.19
C PHE A 11 18.88 -31.90 50.10
N PHE A 12 18.61 -32.57 48.97
CA PHE A 12 19.38 -32.39 47.74
C PHE A 12 19.04 -31.03 47.13
N SER A 13 19.91 -30.04 47.34
CA SER A 13 19.83 -28.76 46.62
C SER A 13 20.36 -28.96 45.20
N SER A 14 19.45 -29.11 44.24
CA SER A 14 19.79 -29.07 42.82
C SER A 14 20.12 -27.63 42.43
N MET A 15 21.39 -27.33 42.12
CA MET A 15 21.76 -26.04 41.53
C MET A 15 21.27 -26.04 40.08
N ALA A 16 20.18 -25.31 39.82
CA ALA A 16 19.77 -25.00 38.45
C ALA A 16 20.87 -24.14 37.80
N LYS A 17 21.55 -24.69 36.79
CA LYS A 17 22.39 -23.88 35.88
C LYS A 17 21.47 -22.95 35.12
N ALA A 18 21.61 -21.65 35.33
CA ALA A 18 21.01 -20.65 34.46
C ALA A 18 21.63 -20.83 33.06
N THR A 19 20.82 -21.22 32.09
CA THR A 19 21.21 -21.19 30.68
C THR A 19 21.41 -19.71 30.32
N GLU A 20 22.64 -19.33 29.95
CA GLU A 20 22.90 -18.03 29.31
C GLU A 20 21.97 -17.92 28.10
N MET A 21 20.99 -17.03 28.18
CA MET A 21 20.22 -16.65 27.00
C MET A 21 21.21 -15.98 26.05
N LEU A 22 21.44 -16.60 24.90
CA LEU A 22 22.20 -15.99 23.81
C LEU A 22 21.55 -14.63 23.50
N SER A 23 22.26 -13.53 23.80
CA SER A 23 21.82 -12.21 23.40
C SER A 23 21.88 -12.13 21.88
N VAL A 24 20.74 -12.25 21.22
CA VAL A 24 20.65 -11.99 19.78
C VAL A 24 20.86 -10.48 19.60
N ASN A 25 21.98 -10.09 19.01
CA ASN A 25 22.23 -8.69 18.65
C ASN A 25 21.38 -8.34 17.41
N VAL A 26 20.24 -7.70 17.64
CA VAL A 26 19.35 -7.21 16.58
C VAL A 26 19.72 -5.75 16.28
N PRO A 27 20.17 -5.41 15.05
CA PRO A 27 20.53 -4.03 14.72
C PRO A 27 19.33 -3.08 14.79
N ASP A 28 19.48 -1.94 15.46
CA ASP A 28 18.45 -0.88 15.46
C ASP A 28 18.52 -0.03 14.18
N THR A 29 18.20 -0.64 13.05
CA THR A 29 18.10 0.03 11.76
C THR A 29 16.65 0.12 11.32
N LEU A 30 16.32 1.13 10.51
CA LEU A 30 14.96 1.25 9.98
C LEU A 30 14.55 0.02 9.16
N ALA A 31 15.48 -0.55 8.38
CA ALA A 31 15.26 -1.81 7.65
C ALA A 31 14.85 -2.96 8.57
N GLU A 32 15.46 -3.07 9.76
CA GLU A 32 15.08 -4.06 10.77
C GLU A 32 13.69 -3.77 11.34
N ARG A 33 13.44 -2.52 11.76
CA ARG A 33 12.18 -2.12 12.39
C ARG A 33 10.97 -2.31 11.47
N VAL A 34 11.14 -2.15 10.16
CA VAL A 34 10.05 -2.28 9.17
C VAL A 34 9.92 -3.68 8.56
N LYS A 35 10.69 -4.68 9.01
CA LYS A 35 10.55 -6.07 8.52
C LYS A 35 9.13 -6.62 8.66
N ALA A 36 8.38 -6.21 9.67
CA ALA A 36 6.98 -6.61 9.82
C ALA A 36 6.10 -6.22 8.61
N CYS A 37 6.43 -5.12 7.92
CA CYS A 37 5.67 -4.66 6.75
C CYS A 37 5.81 -5.64 5.56
N THR A 38 6.96 -6.31 5.43
CA THR A 38 7.24 -7.20 4.29
C THR A 38 6.53 -8.54 4.39
N ILE A 39 6.01 -8.90 5.57
CA ILE A 39 5.18 -10.09 5.78
C ILE A 39 3.96 -10.04 4.86
N CYS A 40 3.31 -8.88 4.76
CA CYS A 40 2.15 -8.68 3.91
C CYS A 40 2.52 -8.02 2.58
N HIS A 41 3.45 -7.07 2.52
CA HIS A 41 3.74 -6.35 1.27
C HIS A 41 4.78 -7.04 0.36
N GLY A 42 5.25 -8.22 0.76
CA GLY A 42 6.28 -8.98 0.07
C GLY A 42 7.68 -8.56 0.51
N ALA A 43 8.58 -9.54 0.62
CA ALA A 43 10.00 -9.28 0.74
C ALA A 43 10.57 -8.94 -0.65
N GLU A 44 11.43 -7.94 -0.65
CA GLU A 44 12.33 -7.54 -1.73
C GLU A 44 11.69 -7.39 -3.13
N ASP A 45 11.34 -8.39 -3.90
CA ASP A 45 10.97 -8.22 -5.32
C ASP A 45 9.74 -9.03 -5.71
N LYS A 46 9.02 -9.55 -4.71
CA LYS A 46 7.94 -10.52 -4.93
C LYS A 46 6.59 -9.90 -4.65
N TYR A 47 5.61 -10.24 -5.48
CA TYR A 47 4.22 -10.18 -5.05
C TYR A 47 4.13 -10.89 -3.71
N SER A 48 3.39 -10.30 -2.77
CA SER A 48 3.03 -11.05 -1.59
C SER A 48 2.31 -12.34 -2.01
N ARG A 49 2.36 -13.37 -1.17
CA ARG A 49 1.61 -14.62 -1.40
C ARG A 49 0.11 -14.39 -1.60
N ASP A 50 -0.38 -13.24 -1.15
CA ASP A 50 -1.73 -12.76 -1.34
C ASP A 50 -1.72 -11.53 -2.29
N ALA A 51 -2.35 -11.71 -3.46
CA ALA A 51 -2.54 -10.70 -4.50
C ALA A 51 -3.22 -9.41 -4.03
N TYR A 52 -3.83 -9.44 -2.83
CA TYR A 52 -4.49 -8.30 -2.24
C TYR A 52 -3.53 -7.25 -1.66
N TYR A 53 -2.32 -7.64 -1.24
CA TYR A 53 -1.37 -6.69 -0.67
C TYR A 53 -0.51 -6.04 -1.76
N PRO A 54 -0.57 -4.70 -1.92
CA PRO A 54 0.16 -4.04 -2.99
C PRO A 54 1.65 -3.99 -2.68
N ARG A 55 2.46 -3.97 -3.73
CA ARG A 55 3.85 -3.54 -3.66
C ARG A 55 3.93 -2.11 -3.12
N ILE A 56 4.85 -1.85 -2.18
CA ILE A 56 5.12 -0.50 -1.62
C ILE A 56 6.50 0.05 -1.97
N ALA A 57 7.46 -0.83 -2.29
CA ALA A 57 8.81 -0.44 -2.68
C ALA A 57 8.82 0.40 -3.97
N GLY A 58 9.56 1.51 -3.96
CA GLY A 58 9.71 2.43 -5.08
C GLY A 58 8.48 3.32 -5.36
N LYS A 59 7.45 3.30 -4.50
CA LYS A 59 6.35 4.27 -4.59
C LYS A 59 6.80 5.63 -4.08
N LEU A 60 6.12 6.69 -4.52
CA LEU A 60 6.40 8.06 -4.11
C LEU A 60 6.30 8.23 -2.58
N GLU A 61 7.30 8.87 -1.97
CA GLU A 61 7.37 9.10 -0.52
C GLU A 61 6.12 9.83 0.00
N GLY A 62 5.70 10.90 -0.66
CA GLY A 62 4.51 11.66 -0.26
C GLY A 62 3.23 10.84 -0.33
N TYR A 63 3.06 9.99 -1.34
CA TYR A 63 1.94 9.06 -1.43
C TYR A 63 1.98 8.05 -0.27
N LEU A 64 3.13 7.41 -0.02
CA LEU A 64 3.27 6.42 1.05
C LEU A 64 2.96 7.03 2.42
N PHE A 65 3.52 8.20 2.72
CA PHE A 65 3.25 8.91 3.97
C PHE A 65 1.75 9.19 4.15
N ASN A 66 1.08 9.68 3.09
CA ASN A 66 -0.37 9.89 3.10
C ASN A 66 -1.14 8.61 3.40
N GLN A 67 -0.80 7.49 2.75
CA GLN A 67 -1.52 6.24 2.97
C GLN A 67 -1.33 5.72 4.40
N LEU A 68 -0.10 5.75 4.92
CA LEU A 68 0.19 5.34 6.29
C LEU A 68 -0.62 6.15 7.29
N ARG A 69 -0.57 7.48 7.18
CA ARG A 69 -1.34 8.38 8.05
C ARG A 69 -2.84 8.17 7.94
N HIS A 70 -3.35 7.99 6.71
CA HIS A 70 -4.78 7.74 6.50
C HIS A 70 -5.25 6.41 7.10
N PHE A 71 -4.43 5.36 7.08
CA PHE A 71 -4.76 4.09 7.75
C PHE A 71 -4.73 4.25 9.27
N ARG A 72 -3.67 4.85 9.83
CA ARG A 72 -3.54 5.09 11.28
C ARG A 72 -4.71 5.91 11.82
N ASP A 73 -5.07 6.98 11.12
CA ASP A 73 -6.11 7.93 11.56
C ASP A 73 -7.54 7.47 11.18
N GLY A 74 -7.69 6.27 10.59
CA GLY A 74 -8.98 5.71 10.20
C GLY A 74 -9.68 6.40 9.02
N ARG A 75 -8.97 7.28 8.30
CA ARG A 75 -9.47 7.97 7.09
C ARG A 75 -9.57 7.03 5.90
N ARG A 76 -8.65 6.05 5.81
CA ARG A 76 -8.70 4.92 4.88
C ARG A 76 -8.92 3.65 5.69
N TYR A 77 -9.97 2.90 5.38
CA TYR A 77 -10.35 1.74 6.18
C TYR A 77 -9.69 0.45 5.68
N TYR A 78 -8.80 -0.10 6.50
CA TYR A 78 -8.37 -1.49 6.42
C TYR A 78 -7.80 -1.89 7.79
N GLN A 79 -8.56 -2.68 8.55
CA GLN A 79 -8.28 -2.95 9.96
C GLN A 79 -6.85 -3.46 10.24
N PRO A 80 -6.28 -4.38 9.45
CA PRO A 80 -4.91 -4.84 9.68
C PRO A 80 -3.86 -3.71 9.63
N MET A 81 -4.00 -2.78 8.69
CA MET A 81 -3.08 -1.64 8.59
C MET A 81 -3.33 -0.61 9.70
N ALA A 82 -4.58 -0.39 10.10
CA ALA A 82 -4.89 0.51 11.21
C ALA A 82 -4.27 0.03 12.53
N ILE A 83 -4.35 -1.27 12.83
CA ILE A 83 -3.71 -1.88 14.01
C ILE A 83 -2.19 -1.80 13.92
N LEU A 84 -1.61 -2.13 12.76
CA LEU A 84 -0.16 -2.14 12.58
C LEU A 84 0.47 -0.77 12.83
N LEU A 85 -0.24 0.32 12.49
CA LEU A 85 0.28 1.69 12.57
C LEU A 85 -0.16 2.43 13.84
N GLU A 86 -0.92 1.77 14.72
CA GLU A 86 -1.45 2.38 15.93
C GLU A 86 -0.31 2.98 16.78
N ASN A 87 -0.50 4.20 17.26
CA ASN A 87 0.46 4.95 18.08
C ASN A 87 1.81 5.31 17.41
N MET A 88 1.99 5.10 16.10
CA MET A 88 3.18 5.59 15.38
C MET A 88 3.09 7.11 15.16
N SER A 89 4.18 7.84 15.41
CA SER A 89 4.25 9.28 15.18
C SER A 89 4.35 9.62 13.68
N ASP A 90 4.00 10.85 13.29
CA ASP A 90 4.13 11.30 11.89
C ASP A 90 5.58 11.26 11.41
N GLU A 91 6.55 11.59 12.27
CA GLU A 91 7.97 11.51 11.96
C GLU A 91 8.37 10.07 11.61
N TYR A 92 7.89 9.08 12.37
CA TYR A 92 8.19 7.69 12.10
C TYR A 92 7.48 7.17 10.84
N LEU A 93 6.23 7.60 10.59
CA LEU A 93 5.56 7.29 9.33
C LEU A 93 6.30 7.89 8.12
N GLN A 94 6.87 9.08 8.26
CA GLN A 94 7.70 9.70 7.23
C GLN A 94 9.00 8.92 7.00
N GLU A 95 9.67 8.45 8.07
CA GLU A 95 10.83 7.58 7.96
C GLU A 95 10.49 6.30 7.17
N ILE A 96 9.40 5.62 7.52
CA ILE A 96 8.92 4.41 6.83
C ILE A 96 8.66 4.71 5.35
N ALA A 97 7.95 5.81 5.06
CA ALA A 97 7.63 6.22 3.70
C ALA A 97 8.89 6.47 2.88
N ARG A 98 9.87 7.18 3.43
CA ARG A 98 11.17 7.45 2.79
C ARG A 98 11.95 6.18 2.53
N TYR A 99 11.98 5.27 3.49
CA TYR A 99 12.67 4.00 3.34
C TYR A 99 12.11 3.19 2.18
N PHE A 100 10.80 2.93 2.15
CA PHE A 100 10.19 2.13 1.07
C PHE A 100 10.26 2.86 -0.28
N ALA A 101 10.17 4.19 -0.31
CA ALA A 101 10.35 4.97 -1.53
C ALA A 101 11.77 4.85 -2.11
N SER A 102 12.79 4.69 -1.25
CA SER A 102 14.19 4.55 -1.68
C SER A 102 14.53 3.18 -2.28
N LEU A 103 13.65 2.19 -2.12
CA LEU A 103 13.91 0.83 -2.58
C LEU A 103 13.74 0.72 -4.10
N ASN A 104 14.86 0.51 -4.81
CA ASN A 104 14.90 0.26 -6.25
C ASN A 104 14.96 -1.24 -6.53
N LEU A 105 13.81 -1.92 -6.39
CA LEU A 105 13.70 -3.37 -6.56
C LEU A 105 13.00 -3.68 -7.89
N PRO A 106 13.37 -4.78 -8.58
CA PRO A 106 12.74 -5.16 -9.84
C PRO A 106 11.22 -5.26 -9.71
N TYR A 107 10.51 -4.88 -10.77
CA TYR A 107 9.09 -5.13 -10.86
C TYR A 107 8.85 -6.59 -11.24
N PRO A 108 7.83 -7.22 -10.64
CA PRO A 108 7.42 -8.54 -11.08
C PRO A 108 6.87 -8.51 -12.52
N PRO A 109 6.87 -9.64 -13.23
CA PRO A 109 6.30 -9.71 -14.56
C PRO A 109 4.79 -9.36 -14.54
N PRO A 110 4.26 -8.84 -15.66
CA PRO A 110 2.82 -8.60 -15.80
C PRO A 110 2.01 -9.89 -15.61
N GLU A 111 0.77 -9.74 -15.12
CA GLU A 111 -0.13 -10.87 -14.98
C GLU A 111 -0.49 -11.45 -16.35
N SER A 112 -0.57 -12.78 -16.43
CA SER A 112 -1.03 -13.50 -17.62
C SER A 112 -2.55 -13.60 -17.64
N ILE A 113 -3.23 -12.48 -17.92
CA ILE A 113 -4.70 -12.40 -18.06
C ILE A 113 -5.07 -12.24 -19.53
N THR A 114 -5.96 -13.08 -20.04
CA THR A 114 -6.54 -12.92 -21.38
C THR A 114 -7.76 -12.00 -21.30
N LEU A 115 -7.68 -10.82 -21.91
CA LEU A 115 -8.82 -9.92 -22.11
C LEU A 115 -9.47 -10.16 -23.47
N GLN A 116 -10.80 -10.00 -23.55
CA GLN A 116 -11.47 -9.88 -24.84
C GLN A 116 -11.07 -8.57 -25.53
N PRO A 117 -11.05 -8.51 -26.87
CA PRO A 117 -10.69 -7.28 -27.59
C PRO A 117 -11.54 -6.07 -27.18
N SER A 118 -12.83 -6.28 -26.91
CA SER A 118 -13.72 -5.22 -26.41
C SER A 118 -13.33 -4.72 -25.01
N GLU A 119 -12.95 -5.60 -24.09
CA GLU A 119 -12.49 -5.22 -22.74
C GLU A 119 -11.18 -4.44 -22.81
N ALA A 120 -10.22 -4.90 -23.63
CA ALA A 120 -8.94 -4.23 -23.82
C ALA A 120 -9.12 -2.81 -24.40
N ASN A 121 -9.93 -2.68 -25.47
CA ASN A 121 -10.21 -1.38 -26.09
C ASN A 121 -10.95 -0.43 -25.14
N LEU A 122 -11.89 -0.95 -24.35
CA LEU A 122 -12.60 -0.16 -23.33
C LEU A 122 -11.63 0.37 -22.27
N ALA A 123 -10.77 -0.50 -21.75
CA ALA A 123 -9.77 -0.14 -20.75
C ALA A 123 -8.78 0.90 -21.29
N GLU A 124 -8.18 0.66 -22.45
CA GLU A 124 -7.21 1.57 -23.06
C GLU A 124 -7.82 2.96 -23.32
N LYS A 125 -9.06 3.00 -23.81
CA LYS A 125 -9.81 4.25 -23.98
C LYS A 125 -9.96 5.01 -22.67
N LEU A 126 -10.40 4.36 -21.58
CA LEU A 126 -10.54 5.03 -20.29
C LEU A 126 -9.19 5.47 -19.71
N VAL A 127 -8.14 4.67 -19.92
CA VAL A 127 -6.80 4.97 -19.44
C VAL A 127 -6.21 6.21 -20.09
N TYR A 128 -6.30 6.34 -21.42
CA TYR A 128 -5.63 7.40 -22.16
C TYR A 128 -6.53 8.51 -22.68
N SER A 129 -7.85 8.31 -22.71
CA SER A 129 -8.82 9.31 -23.21
C SER A 129 -9.93 9.63 -22.20
N GLY A 130 -10.22 8.73 -21.26
CA GLY A 130 -11.33 8.88 -20.32
C GLY A 130 -12.70 8.88 -21.02
N ASP A 131 -13.67 9.50 -20.35
CA ASP A 131 -15.01 9.77 -20.85
C ASP A 131 -15.50 11.13 -20.33
N LEU A 132 -15.19 12.19 -21.07
CA LEU A 132 -15.51 13.56 -20.68
C LEU A 132 -17.02 13.81 -20.55
N LYS A 133 -17.88 13.03 -21.23
CA LYS A 133 -19.34 13.16 -21.10
C LYS A 133 -19.83 12.74 -19.71
N ARG A 134 -19.15 11.78 -19.10
CA ARG A 134 -19.36 11.34 -17.71
C ARG A 134 -18.41 12.02 -16.74
N ASN A 135 -17.70 13.07 -17.18
CA ASN A 135 -16.72 13.77 -16.36
C ASN A 135 -15.60 12.85 -15.83
N ILE A 136 -15.22 11.83 -16.59
CA ILE A 136 -14.11 10.91 -16.31
C ILE A 136 -12.89 11.39 -17.11
N PRO A 137 -11.86 12.00 -16.50
CA PRO A 137 -10.62 12.29 -17.21
C PRO A 137 -9.87 10.99 -17.53
N ALA A 138 -8.92 11.07 -18.47
CA ALA A 138 -7.99 9.97 -18.70
C ALA A 138 -7.23 9.63 -17.40
N CYS A 139 -7.04 8.34 -17.12
CA CYS A 139 -6.25 7.90 -15.96
C CYS A 139 -4.83 8.47 -16.01
N SER A 140 -4.22 8.49 -17.21
CA SER A 140 -2.89 9.02 -17.46
C SER A 140 -2.76 10.52 -17.17
N ALA A 141 -3.86 11.29 -17.21
CA ALA A 141 -3.84 12.73 -16.91
C ALA A 141 -3.43 13.03 -15.46
N CYS A 142 -3.71 12.09 -14.54
CA CYS A 142 -3.30 12.20 -13.13
C CYS A 142 -2.16 11.24 -12.81
N HIS A 143 -2.23 9.99 -13.27
CA HIS A 143 -1.26 8.94 -12.94
C HIS A 143 0.00 8.97 -13.82
N GLY A 144 0.16 10.00 -14.66
CA GLY A 144 1.29 10.18 -15.56
C GLY A 144 1.08 9.46 -16.90
N GLU A 145 1.72 9.95 -17.95
CA GLU A 145 1.65 9.34 -19.29
C GLU A 145 2.11 7.88 -19.28
N ASP A 146 3.18 7.58 -18.53
CA ASP A 146 3.72 6.23 -18.32
C ASP A 146 2.95 5.43 -17.26
N LEU A 147 1.92 6.01 -16.63
CA LEU A 147 1.14 5.40 -15.54
C LEU A 147 1.97 5.01 -14.29
N MET A 148 3.17 5.59 -14.16
CA MET A 148 4.10 5.39 -13.05
C MET A 148 3.89 6.36 -11.88
N GLY A 149 2.86 7.20 -11.96
CA GLY A 149 2.46 8.16 -10.94
C GLY A 149 2.90 9.57 -11.27
N THR A 150 2.45 10.52 -10.45
CA THR A 150 2.82 11.92 -10.54
C THR A 150 3.20 12.42 -9.16
N ALA A 151 4.43 12.89 -9.02
CA ALA A 151 4.97 13.37 -7.77
C ALA A 151 4.18 14.57 -7.22
N PRO A 152 4.08 14.71 -5.89
CA PRO A 152 4.57 13.77 -4.87
C PRO A 152 3.51 12.76 -4.40
N PHE A 153 2.25 12.90 -4.81
CA PHE A 153 1.11 12.25 -4.14
C PHE A 153 0.30 11.27 -4.99
N VAL A 154 0.46 11.27 -6.33
CA VAL A 154 -0.36 10.40 -7.19
C VAL A 154 0.40 9.11 -7.50
N PRO A 155 -0.11 7.94 -7.08
CA PRO A 155 0.63 6.69 -7.20
C PRO A 155 0.72 6.19 -8.64
N GLY A 156 1.77 5.44 -8.96
CA GLY A 156 1.80 4.59 -10.15
C GLY A 156 0.81 3.44 -10.07
N LEU A 157 0.22 3.11 -11.23
CA LEU A 157 -0.76 2.06 -11.44
C LEU A 157 -0.14 0.76 -11.96
N LEU A 158 0.96 0.86 -12.72
CA LEU A 158 1.64 -0.33 -13.27
C LEU A 158 2.36 -1.11 -12.16
N GLY A 159 2.47 -2.43 -12.36
CA GLY A 159 3.07 -3.35 -11.39
C GLY A 159 2.21 -3.61 -10.14
N LEU A 160 0.97 -3.10 -10.13
CA LEU A 160 -0.05 -3.48 -9.16
C LEU A 160 -0.87 -4.66 -9.68
N HIS A 161 -1.26 -5.55 -8.77
CA HIS A 161 -2.08 -6.70 -9.11
C HIS A 161 -3.51 -6.27 -9.44
N SER A 162 -4.12 -6.92 -10.43
CA SER A 162 -5.51 -6.77 -10.85
C SER A 162 -6.49 -6.83 -9.66
N THR A 163 -6.37 -7.83 -8.79
CA THR A 163 -7.17 -7.97 -7.56
C THR A 163 -7.08 -6.74 -6.64
N TYR A 164 -5.88 -6.20 -6.42
CA TYR A 164 -5.72 -4.97 -5.64
C TYR A 164 -6.41 -3.79 -6.33
N LEU A 165 -6.20 -3.62 -7.63
CA LEU A 165 -6.79 -2.54 -8.43
C LEU A 165 -8.33 -2.61 -8.42
N ILE A 166 -8.91 -3.79 -8.62
CA ILE A 166 -10.36 -4.04 -8.53
C ILE A 166 -10.86 -3.69 -7.13
N ALA A 167 -10.17 -4.13 -6.08
CA ALA A 167 -10.55 -3.83 -4.71
C ALA A 167 -10.51 -2.32 -4.40
N GLN A 168 -9.51 -1.60 -4.92
CA GLN A 168 -9.41 -0.15 -4.72
C GLN A 168 -10.52 0.59 -5.46
N LEU A 169 -10.65 0.35 -6.77
CA LEU A 169 -11.67 1.01 -7.59
C LEU A 169 -13.09 0.65 -7.12
N GLY A 170 -13.36 -0.62 -6.84
CA GLY A 170 -14.66 -1.08 -6.32
C GLY A 170 -14.96 -0.55 -4.92
N GLY A 171 -13.96 -0.46 -4.06
CA GLY A 171 -14.10 0.11 -2.73
C GLY A 171 -14.35 1.62 -2.74
N TRP A 172 -13.82 2.36 -3.72
CA TRP A 172 -14.17 3.76 -3.93
C TRP A 172 -15.55 3.93 -4.58
N HIS A 173 -15.86 3.11 -5.59
CA HIS A 173 -17.16 3.09 -6.27
C HIS A 173 -18.31 2.87 -5.29
N SER A 174 -18.16 1.90 -4.37
CA SER A 174 -19.16 1.61 -3.32
C SER A 174 -19.11 2.53 -2.10
N GLY A 175 -18.12 3.44 -2.02
CA GLY A 175 -17.93 4.33 -0.88
C GLY A 175 -17.34 3.67 0.39
N GLY A 176 -16.82 2.45 0.29
CA GLY A 176 -16.30 1.67 1.43
C GLY A 176 -14.87 2.01 1.89
N LEU A 177 -14.04 2.63 1.05
CA LEU A 177 -12.61 2.83 1.36
C LEU A 177 -12.28 4.06 2.20
N ILE A 178 -12.96 5.19 1.96
CA ILE A 178 -12.67 6.46 2.65
C ILE A 178 -13.85 6.82 3.55
N ARG A 179 -13.55 7.16 4.81
CA ARG A 179 -14.55 7.56 5.80
C ARG A 179 -14.46 9.06 6.08
N GLY A 180 -15.61 9.68 6.37
CA GLY A 180 -15.72 11.10 6.71
C GLY A 180 -15.94 12.03 5.49
N LYS A 181 -16.13 13.33 5.74
CA LYS A 181 -16.35 14.37 4.72
C LYS A 181 -15.05 14.82 4.04
N ILE A 182 -14.18 13.88 3.69
CA ILE A 182 -12.93 14.19 2.97
C ILE A 182 -13.21 14.00 1.48
N THR A 183 -13.13 15.10 0.73
CA THR A 183 -13.14 15.07 -0.73
C THR A 183 -11.98 14.20 -1.22
N ASN A 184 -12.27 13.11 -1.92
CA ASN A 184 -11.26 12.25 -2.50
C ASN A 184 -11.51 12.12 -4.00
N CYS A 185 -10.62 12.71 -4.80
CA CYS A 185 -10.74 12.69 -6.25
C CYS A 185 -10.93 11.29 -6.85
N MET A 186 -10.21 10.29 -6.34
CA MET A 186 -10.39 8.92 -6.86
C MET A 186 -11.76 8.34 -6.52
N ALA A 187 -12.38 8.76 -5.41
CA ALA A 187 -13.76 8.36 -5.10
C ALA A 187 -14.77 8.98 -6.07
N ASP A 188 -14.56 10.24 -6.48
CA ASP A 188 -15.43 10.91 -7.45
C ASP A 188 -15.28 10.29 -8.84
N ILE A 189 -14.07 9.94 -9.26
CA ILE A 189 -13.86 9.22 -10.54
C ILE A 189 -14.45 7.81 -10.49
N ALA A 190 -14.20 7.04 -9.43
CA ALA A 190 -14.63 5.65 -9.36
C ALA A 190 -16.15 5.47 -9.30
N LYS A 191 -16.89 6.46 -8.76
CA LYS A 191 -18.36 6.45 -8.76
C LYS A 191 -18.96 6.52 -10.18
N GLU A 192 -18.26 7.15 -11.12
CA GLU A 192 -18.72 7.29 -12.52
C GLU A 192 -18.39 6.05 -13.37
N LEU A 193 -17.48 5.19 -12.89
CA LEU A 193 -17.13 3.93 -13.54
C LEU A 193 -18.19 2.87 -13.27
N THR A 194 -18.48 2.05 -14.27
CA THR A 194 -19.27 0.82 -14.09
C THR A 194 -18.38 -0.31 -13.55
N TYR A 195 -18.98 -1.35 -12.97
CA TYR A 195 -18.24 -2.54 -12.55
C TYR A 195 -17.51 -3.24 -13.71
N GLU A 196 -18.07 -3.21 -14.93
CA GLU A 196 -17.42 -3.75 -16.12
C GLU A 196 -16.14 -2.95 -16.44
N GLU A 197 -16.22 -1.63 -16.40
CA GLU A 197 -15.08 -0.74 -16.62
C GLU A 197 -14.00 -0.90 -15.55
N ILE A 198 -14.39 -1.01 -14.28
CA ILE A 198 -13.46 -1.27 -13.17
C ILE A 198 -12.68 -2.57 -13.42
N ASN A 199 -13.39 -3.64 -13.80
CA ASN A 199 -12.76 -4.92 -14.09
C ASN A 199 -11.85 -4.85 -15.32
N ALA A 200 -12.30 -4.21 -16.40
CA ALA A 200 -11.53 -4.07 -17.63
C ALA A 200 -10.24 -3.28 -17.41
N VAL A 201 -10.33 -2.11 -16.78
CA VAL A 201 -9.17 -1.24 -16.49
C VAL A 201 -8.18 -1.93 -15.56
N ALA A 202 -8.65 -2.56 -14.49
CA ALA A 202 -7.76 -3.22 -13.53
C ALA A 202 -7.01 -4.42 -14.14
N LYS A 203 -7.70 -5.26 -14.93
CA LYS A 203 -7.06 -6.37 -15.65
C LYS A 203 -6.07 -5.85 -16.68
N TRP A 204 -6.48 -4.86 -17.49
CA TRP A 204 -5.62 -4.30 -18.53
C TRP A 204 -4.33 -3.71 -17.95
N LEU A 205 -4.43 -2.91 -16.87
CA LEU A 205 -3.26 -2.33 -16.17
C LEU A 205 -2.30 -3.41 -15.66
N ALA A 206 -2.83 -4.49 -15.09
CA ALA A 206 -2.03 -5.59 -14.55
C ALA A 206 -1.30 -6.41 -15.64
N THR A 207 -1.79 -6.36 -16.89
CA THR A 207 -1.13 -6.99 -18.05
C THR A 207 -0.07 -6.11 -18.72
N GLN A 208 0.05 -4.83 -18.33
CA GLN A 208 1.03 -3.93 -18.93
C GLN A 208 2.43 -4.15 -18.31
N PRO A 209 3.49 -4.11 -19.14
CA PRO A 209 4.86 -4.08 -18.63
C PRO A 209 5.11 -2.80 -17.85
N VAL A 210 5.85 -2.90 -16.75
CA VAL A 210 6.30 -1.70 -16.02
C VAL A 210 7.45 -1.07 -16.79
N SER A 211 7.21 0.12 -17.32
CA SER A 211 8.19 0.93 -18.06
C SER A 211 7.98 2.41 -17.75
N GLY A 212 8.98 3.23 -18.05
CA GLY A 212 8.89 4.68 -17.87
C GLY A 212 9.22 5.17 -16.46
N LYS A 213 8.77 6.40 -16.14
CA LYS A 213 9.09 7.07 -14.86
C LYS A 213 7.91 7.91 -14.36
N PRO A 214 7.83 8.20 -13.04
CA PRO A 214 6.84 9.13 -12.52
C PRO A 214 6.98 10.52 -13.15
N ALA A 215 5.86 11.18 -13.38
CA ALA A 215 5.82 12.59 -13.77
C ALA A 215 6.20 13.49 -12.58
N ASN A 216 6.77 14.67 -12.86
CA ASN A 216 7.27 15.56 -11.81
C ASN A 216 6.17 16.39 -11.13
N GLN A 217 5.08 16.69 -11.82
CA GLN A 217 4.01 17.54 -11.31
C GLN A 217 2.70 17.25 -12.03
N LEU A 218 1.58 17.45 -11.34
CA LEU A 218 0.26 17.36 -11.95
C LEU A 218 0.04 18.55 -12.90
N PRO A 219 -0.62 18.33 -14.06
CA PRO A 219 -1.09 19.43 -14.89
C PRO A 219 -1.99 20.38 -14.06
N PRO A 220 -1.91 21.71 -14.26
CA PRO A 220 -2.66 22.68 -13.45
C PRO A 220 -4.16 22.41 -13.39
N GLU A 221 -4.76 21.99 -14.50
CA GLU A 221 -6.18 21.63 -14.57
C GLU A 221 -6.51 20.45 -13.64
N MET A 222 -5.67 19.42 -13.61
CA MET A 222 -5.86 18.25 -12.75
C MET A 222 -5.57 18.56 -11.28
N ALA A 223 -4.57 19.41 -11.02
CA ALA A 223 -4.30 19.90 -9.66
C ALA A 223 -5.49 20.69 -9.11
N GLN A 224 -6.13 21.53 -9.93
CA GLN A 224 -7.33 22.28 -9.55
C GLN A 224 -8.56 21.37 -9.38
N ARG A 225 -8.70 20.34 -10.20
CA ARG A 225 -9.75 19.32 -10.01
C ARG A 225 -9.58 18.59 -8.69
N CYS A 226 -8.33 18.34 -8.29
CA CYS A 226 -7.95 17.50 -7.17
C CYS A 226 -7.19 18.23 -6.07
N VAL A 227 -7.64 19.44 -5.72
CA VAL A 227 -7.06 20.25 -4.64
C VAL A 227 -7.03 19.49 -3.31
N SER A 228 -7.92 18.52 -3.11
CA SER A 228 -7.89 17.70 -1.89
C SER A 228 -6.69 16.76 -1.77
N ILE A 229 -6.04 16.44 -2.90
CA ILE A 229 -4.78 15.66 -2.95
C ILE A 229 -3.57 16.61 -2.84
N VAL A 230 -3.71 17.87 -3.26
CA VAL A 230 -2.66 18.88 -3.29
C VAL A 230 -2.95 19.96 -2.24
N SER A 231 -2.44 19.79 -1.01
CA SER A 231 -2.53 20.85 0.00
C SER A 231 -1.78 22.10 -0.48
N GLU A 232 -2.34 23.28 -0.17
CA GLU A 232 -1.83 24.61 -0.55
C GLU A 232 -0.37 24.87 -0.10
N ASN A 233 0.21 24.02 0.76
CA ASN A 233 1.58 24.13 1.27
C ASN A 233 2.48 22.91 0.96
N GLY A 234 2.06 21.98 0.10
CA GLY A 234 2.86 20.77 -0.19
C GLY A 234 2.90 19.72 0.94
N GLU A 235 2.10 19.91 2.00
CA GLU A 235 1.94 18.97 3.10
C GLU A 235 0.61 18.21 3.00
N ALA A 236 0.69 16.89 2.93
CA ALA A 236 -0.39 15.93 3.14
C ALA A 236 -1.48 16.38 4.17
N ARG A 237 -2.73 16.67 3.73
CA ARG A 237 -3.87 16.99 4.62
C ARG A 237 -4.48 15.79 5.30
#